data_AF-A0A1M6RM49-F1
#
_entry.id   AF-A0A1M6RM49-F1
#
_cell.length_a   1.000
_cell.length_b   1.000
_cell.length_c   1.000
_cell.angle_alpha   90.00
_cell.angle_beta   90.00
_cell.angle_gamma   90.00
#
_symmetry.space_group_name_H-M   'P 1'
#
loop_
_entity.id
_entity.type
_entity.pdbx_description
1 polymer ?
#
loop_
_entity_poly.entity_id
_entity_poly.type
_entity_poly.pdbx_seq_one_letter_code
_entity_poly.pdbx_strand_id
1 'polypeptide(L)'
;MDIINILKKAEKLTSDQEKLEYLGQYIGEHLDKLSPKEFVLLLTPLVDISYRLYQQSPSLEALGDYTVAITKLAEYLIADDQGWKAKPLLEKTQQLLNEQPDIEAYQQWRYDTWLQMGQCYYNNQRRQQAKQAFQQALAIAASAGIDADDCHYFLDKIENPMLKYDPVEDSKEYLEVIDEVEQKLYEQLKDEPRFMGFCFRYWAAKRDILAEYGIQWRSPGTMNPRVIFD
;
A
#
# COMPACT_ATOMS: atom_id res chain seq x y z
N MET A 1 20.33 -10.96 -7.59
CA MET A 1 21.35 -9.88 -7.44
C MET A 1 21.83 -9.92 -5.98
N ASP A 2 23.04 -9.50 -5.61
CA ASP A 2 23.46 -9.58 -4.18
C ASP A 2 23.05 -8.33 -3.40
N ILE A 3 21.75 -8.23 -3.10
CA ILE A 3 21.16 -7.11 -2.34
C ILE A 3 21.81 -6.96 -0.96
N ILE A 4 22.24 -8.06 -0.34
CA ILE A 4 22.91 -8.04 0.96
C ILE A 4 24.20 -7.24 0.87
N ASN A 5 25.00 -7.42 -0.20
CA ASN A 5 26.22 -6.63 -0.39
C ASN A 5 25.95 -5.14 -0.67
N ILE A 6 24.83 -4.81 -1.31
CA ILE A 6 24.42 -3.42 -1.53
C ILE A 6 24.06 -2.76 -0.20
N LEU A 7 23.21 -3.41 0.60
CA LEU A 7 22.85 -2.91 1.93
C LEU A 7 24.07 -2.74 2.84
N LYS A 8 24.98 -3.72 2.86
CA LYS A 8 26.25 -3.63 3.60
C LYS A 8 27.16 -2.50 3.11
N LYS A 9 27.11 -2.14 1.82
CA LYS A 9 27.84 -0.97 1.30
C LYS A 9 27.19 0.32 1.79
N ALA A 10 25.87 0.41 1.74
CA ALA A 10 25.13 1.57 2.25
C ALA A 10 25.41 1.79 3.74
N GLU A 11 25.40 0.73 4.56
CA GLU A 11 25.68 0.81 6.00
C GLU A 11 27.07 1.38 6.34
N LYS A 12 28.04 1.24 5.44
CA LYS A 12 29.41 1.76 5.63
C LYS A 12 29.55 3.25 5.30
N LEU A 13 28.55 3.85 4.66
CA LEU A 13 28.56 5.29 4.35
C LEU A 13 28.34 6.11 5.61
N THR A 14 28.95 7.29 5.65
CA THR A 14 29.12 8.07 6.89
C THR A 14 27.92 8.94 7.22
N SER A 15 27.18 9.36 6.22
CA SER A 15 25.98 10.19 6.38
C SER A 15 24.72 9.53 5.82
N ASP A 16 23.56 9.93 6.33
CA ASP A 16 22.27 9.48 5.77
C ASP A 16 22.06 10.00 4.34
N GLN A 17 22.61 11.17 4.00
CA GLN A 17 22.57 11.72 2.64
C GLN A 17 23.28 10.81 1.64
N GLU A 18 24.52 10.41 1.94
CA GLU A 18 25.28 9.47 1.09
C GLU A 18 24.53 8.15 0.91
N LYS A 19 23.86 7.66 1.96
CA LYS A 19 23.07 6.42 1.89
C LYS A 19 21.84 6.56 1.01
N LEU A 20 21.12 7.68 1.14
CA LEU A 20 19.95 7.99 0.32
C LEU A 20 20.34 8.01 -1.16
N GLU A 21 21.39 8.76 -1.50
CA GLU A 21 21.90 8.87 -2.87
C GLU A 21 22.34 7.51 -3.42
N TYR A 22 23.11 6.75 -2.63
CA TYR A 22 23.61 5.44 -3.05
C TYR A 22 22.47 4.44 -3.32
N LEU A 23 21.52 4.31 -2.39
CA LEU A 23 20.40 3.38 -2.54
C LEU A 23 19.44 3.85 -3.64
N GLY A 24 19.13 5.15 -3.70
CA GLY A 24 18.27 5.73 -4.73
C GLY A 24 18.84 5.55 -6.14
N GLN A 25 20.12 5.85 -6.33
CA GLN A 25 20.81 5.62 -7.60
C GLN A 25 20.79 4.13 -7.97
N TYR A 26 21.10 3.25 -7.02
CA TYR A 26 21.12 1.82 -7.28
C TYR A 26 19.76 1.29 -7.74
N ILE A 27 18.67 1.68 -7.05
CA ILE A 27 17.30 1.32 -7.40
C ILE A 27 16.99 1.84 -8.80
N GLY A 28 17.28 3.12 -9.09
CA GLY A 28 17.00 3.74 -10.38
C GLY A 28 17.71 3.06 -11.56
N GLU A 29 18.97 2.66 -11.39
CA GLU A 29 19.76 1.97 -12.43
C GLU A 29 19.34 0.51 -12.66
N HIS A 30 18.62 -0.09 -11.71
CA HIS A 30 18.30 -1.52 -11.71
C HIS A 30 16.80 -1.81 -11.67
N LEU A 31 15.94 -0.82 -11.97
CA LEU A 31 14.49 -0.95 -11.93
C LEU A 31 13.97 -2.23 -12.62
N ASP A 32 14.46 -2.52 -13.83
CA ASP A 32 14.00 -3.67 -14.63
C ASP A 32 14.57 -5.02 -14.19
N LYS A 33 15.49 -5.04 -13.22
CA LYS A 33 16.25 -6.23 -12.81
C LYS A 33 15.92 -6.69 -11.39
N LEU A 34 15.28 -5.84 -10.60
CA LEU A 34 14.93 -6.13 -9.22
C LEU A 34 13.60 -6.89 -9.18
N SER A 35 13.56 -7.99 -8.45
CA SER A 35 12.30 -8.63 -8.08
C SER A 35 11.53 -7.77 -7.06
N PRO A 36 10.21 -7.92 -6.94
CA PRO A 36 9.41 -7.20 -5.93
C PRO A 36 9.96 -7.35 -4.49
N LYS A 37 10.46 -8.54 -4.13
CA LYS A 37 11.09 -8.78 -2.82
C LYS A 37 12.39 -7.98 -2.65
N GLU A 38 13.21 -7.90 -3.70
CA GLU A 38 14.45 -7.10 -3.68
C GLU A 38 14.13 -5.60 -3.60
N PHE A 39 13.04 -5.12 -4.24
CA PHE A 39 12.56 -3.76 -4.09
C PHE A 39 12.20 -3.43 -2.64
N VAL A 40 11.41 -4.28 -1.97
CA VAL A 40 11.01 -4.06 -0.58
C VAL A 40 12.25 -3.99 0.33
N LEU A 41 13.24 -4.87 0.13
CA LEU A 41 14.49 -4.88 0.90
C LEU A 41 15.32 -3.60 0.74
N LEU A 42 15.30 -2.98 -0.45
CA LEU A 42 16.04 -1.74 -0.71
C LEU A 42 15.24 -0.48 -0.31
N LEU A 43 13.93 -0.48 -0.54
CA LEU A 43 13.06 0.67 -0.24
C LEU A 43 12.82 0.85 1.25
N THR A 44 12.78 -0.23 2.05
CA THR A 44 12.58 -0.13 3.50
C THR A 44 13.64 0.76 4.18
N PRO A 45 14.96 0.50 4.04
CA PRO A 45 15.95 1.40 4.61
C PRO A 45 15.97 2.78 3.93
N LEU A 46 15.65 2.87 2.63
CA LEU A 46 15.56 4.16 1.93
C LEU A 46 14.49 5.07 2.56
N VAL A 47 13.31 4.53 2.89
CA VAL A 47 12.23 5.23 3.60
C VAL A 47 12.68 5.68 4.98
N ASP A 48 13.36 4.80 5.73
CA ASP A 48 13.85 5.16 7.06
C ASP A 48 14.90 6.29 7.01
N ILE A 49 15.79 6.24 6.02
CA ILE A 49 16.83 7.26 5.79
C ILE A 49 16.20 8.59 5.38
N SER A 50 15.31 8.60 4.39
CA SER A 50 14.66 9.83 3.91
C SER A 50 13.80 10.46 5.02
N TYR A 51 13.14 9.66 5.85
CA TYR A 51 12.41 10.19 7.01
C TYR A 51 13.34 10.87 8.01
N ARG A 52 14.47 10.25 8.35
CA ARG A 52 15.45 10.85 9.27
C ARG A 52 16.02 12.16 8.74
N LEU A 53 16.32 12.22 7.44
CA LEU A 53 16.79 13.45 6.79
C LEU A 53 15.73 14.55 6.85
N TYR A 54 14.47 14.22 6.53
CA TYR A 54 13.35 15.16 6.67
C TYR A 54 13.19 15.66 8.10
N GLN A 55 13.31 14.78 9.11
CA GLN A 55 13.22 15.19 10.53
C GLN A 55 14.37 16.11 10.96
N GLN A 56 15.58 15.87 10.46
CA GLN A 56 16.77 16.68 10.79
C GLN A 56 16.73 18.06 10.14
N SER A 57 16.28 18.13 8.89
CA SER A 57 16.21 19.37 8.12
C SER A 57 14.96 19.38 7.22
N PRO A 58 13.77 19.73 7.76
CA PRO A 58 12.54 19.75 7.00
C PRO A 58 12.64 20.69 5.80
N SER A 59 12.49 20.15 4.60
CA SER A 59 12.51 20.89 3.35
C SER A 59 11.56 20.26 2.33
N LEU A 60 11.26 21.02 1.27
CA LEU A 60 10.47 20.54 0.13
C LEU A 60 11.07 19.28 -0.48
N GLU A 61 12.39 19.30 -0.70
CA GLU A 61 13.17 18.21 -1.28
C GLU A 61 13.14 16.96 -0.38
N ALA A 62 13.42 17.13 0.92
CA ALA A 62 13.44 16.00 1.85
C ALA A 62 12.05 15.36 2.04
N LEU A 63 10.97 16.16 2.03
CA LEU A 63 9.62 15.62 2.05
C LEU A 63 9.29 14.87 0.74
N GLY A 64 9.79 15.35 -0.39
CA GLY A 64 9.68 14.67 -1.68
C GLY A 64 10.34 13.32 -1.71
N ASP A 65 11.61 13.26 -1.30
CA ASP A 65 12.37 12.01 -1.22
C ASP A 65 11.68 10.98 -0.33
N TYR A 66 11.18 11.43 0.83
CA TYR A 66 10.41 10.59 1.74
C TYR A 66 9.10 10.09 1.13
N THR A 67 8.34 10.99 0.50
CA THR A 67 7.04 10.66 -0.08
C THR A 67 7.18 9.68 -1.24
N VAL A 68 8.11 9.93 -2.16
CA VAL A 68 8.38 9.07 -3.32
C VAL A 68 8.85 7.68 -2.86
N ALA A 69 9.74 7.61 -1.86
CA ALA A 69 10.19 6.34 -1.33
C ALA A 69 9.02 5.53 -0.70
N ILE A 70 8.12 6.20 0.04
CA ILE A 70 6.96 5.54 0.65
C ILE A 70 5.93 5.09 -0.35
N THR A 71 5.54 5.92 -1.32
CA THR A 71 4.52 5.53 -2.30
C THR A 71 5.00 4.33 -3.10
N LYS A 72 6.30 4.28 -3.45
CA LYS A 72 6.91 3.12 -4.11
C LYS A 72 6.98 1.89 -3.20
N LEU A 73 7.38 2.04 -1.93
CA LEU A 73 7.38 0.93 -0.97
C LEU A 73 5.96 0.37 -0.77
N ALA A 74 4.98 1.26 -0.62
CA ALA A 74 3.58 0.92 -0.44
C ALA A 74 3.04 0.13 -1.62
N GLU A 75 3.33 0.54 -2.86
CA GLU A 75 2.95 -0.19 -4.08
C GLU A 75 3.39 -1.66 -4.00
N TYR A 76 4.66 -1.92 -3.67
CA TYR A 76 5.17 -3.29 -3.55
C TYR A 76 4.61 -4.06 -2.35
N LEU A 77 4.40 -3.39 -1.21
CA LEU A 77 3.78 -4.02 -0.05
C LEU A 77 2.32 -4.41 -0.34
N ILE A 78 1.56 -3.52 -0.99
CA ILE A 78 0.16 -3.76 -1.36
C ILE A 78 0.08 -4.91 -2.37
N ALA A 79 0.98 -4.95 -3.36
CA ALA A 79 1.04 -6.02 -4.34
C ALA A 79 1.42 -7.40 -3.74
N ASP A 80 2.12 -7.43 -2.61
CA ASP A 80 2.47 -8.65 -1.87
C ASP A 80 1.50 -8.97 -0.71
N ASP A 81 0.29 -8.40 -0.71
CA ASP A 81 -0.73 -8.54 0.36
C ASP A 81 -0.28 -8.10 1.76
N GLN A 82 0.68 -7.18 1.83
CA GLN A 82 1.19 -6.57 3.06
C GLN A 82 0.64 -5.15 3.25
N GLY A 83 -0.61 -4.90 2.82
CA GLY A 83 -1.25 -3.58 2.95
C GLY A 83 -1.27 -3.04 4.39
N TRP A 84 -1.32 -3.92 5.40
CA TRP A 84 -1.23 -3.56 6.81
C TRP A 84 0.10 -2.87 7.19
N LYS A 85 1.19 -3.12 6.45
CA LYS A 85 2.47 -2.39 6.59
C LYS A 85 2.46 -1.06 5.84
N ALA A 86 1.83 -1.02 4.67
CA ALA A 86 1.77 0.17 3.82
C ALA A 86 0.90 1.28 4.43
N LYS A 87 -0.27 0.91 4.96
CA LYS A 87 -1.27 1.84 5.51
C LYS A 87 -0.70 2.86 6.50
N PRO A 88 -0.04 2.47 7.62
CA PRO A 88 0.44 3.46 8.59
C PRO A 88 1.50 4.40 8.01
N LEU A 89 2.30 3.94 7.04
CA LEU A 89 3.28 4.77 6.33
C LEU A 89 2.57 5.82 5.47
N LEU A 90 1.56 5.40 4.70
CA LEU A 90 0.77 6.29 3.85
C LEU A 90 -0.04 7.32 4.66
N GLU A 91 -0.68 6.90 5.76
CA GLU A 91 -1.41 7.79 6.66
C GLU A 91 -0.49 8.86 7.27
N LYS A 92 0.72 8.45 7.70
CA LYS A 92 1.76 9.36 8.19
C LYS A 92 2.19 10.35 7.12
N THR A 93 2.47 9.88 5.90
CA THR A 93 2.85 10.73 4.77
C THR A 93 1.75 11.72 4.41
N GLN A 94 0.49 11.27 4.38
CA GLN A 94 -0.65 12.15 4.12
C GLN A 94 -0.79 13.24 5.18
N GLN A 95 -0.55 12.92 6.47
CA GLN A 95 -0.54 13.91 7.53
C GLN A 95 0.54 14.99 7.27
N LEU A 96 1.77 14.60 6.93
CA LEU A 96 2.86 15.53 6.65
C LEU A 96 2.57 16.42 5.42
N LEU A 97 1.99 15.85 4.36
CA LEU A 97 1.59 16.60 3.17
C LEU A 97 0.47 17.61 3.48
N ASN A 98 -0.44 17.29 4.41
CA ASN A 98 -1.53 18.18 4.82
C ASN A 98 -1.05 19.33 5.72
N GLU A 99 0.04 19.16 6.45
CA GLU A 99 0.66 20.23 7.25
C GLU A 99 1.26 21.35 6.38
N GLN A 100 1.35 21.13 5.06
CA GLN A 100 1.90 22.09 4.10
C GLN A 100 0.97 22.30 2.88
N PRO A 101 -0.26 22.82 3.07
CA PRO A 101 -1.36 22.80 2.10
C PRO A 101 -1.08 23.53 0.77
N ASP A 102 -0.31 24.62 0.80
CA ASP A 102 -0.24 25.62 -0.28
C ASP A 102 0.85 25.39 -1.33
N ILE A 103 1.56 24.26 -1.29
CA ILE A 103 2.66 23.98 -2.21
C ILE A 103 2.12 23.22 -3.42
N GLU A 104 2.04 23.90 -4.57
CA GLU A 104 1.63 23.33 -5.86
C GLU A 104 2.47 22.09 -6.24
N ALA A 105 3.75 22.08 -5.87
CA ALA A 105 4.64 20.93 -6.09
C ALA A 105 4.18 19.63 -5.40
N TYR A 106 3.24 19.69 -4.44
CA TYR A 106 2.71 18.51 -3.75
C TYR A 106 1.54 17.83 -4.42
N GLN A 107 0.95 18.40 -5.46
CA GLN A 107 -0.29 17.82 -6.00
C GLN A 107 -0.08 16.40 -6.52
N GLN A 108 1.05 16.13 -7.19
CA GLN A 108 1.39 14.78 -7.62
C GLN A 108 1.58 13.84 -6.42
N TRP A 109 2.33 14.25 -5.41
CA TRP A 109 2.61 13.42 -4.23
C TRP A 109 1.37 13.13 -3.38
N ARG A 110 0.46 14.11 -3.26
CA ARG A 110 -0.84 13.93 -2.61
C ARG A 110 -1.73 13.00 -3.41
N TYR A 111 -1.77 13.17 -4.74
CA TYR A 111 -2.49 12.28 -5.62
C TYR A 111 -1.99 10.84 -5.45
N ASP A 112 -0.68 10.61 -5.59
CA ASP A 112 -0.05 9.29 -5.48
C ASP A 112 -0.31 8.68 -4.09
N THR A 113 -0.18 9.47 -3.02
CA THR A 113 -0.42 9.00 -1.64
C THR A 113 -1.88 8.56 -1.47
N TRP A 114 -2.85 9.37 -1.88
CA TRP A 114 -4.27 9.01 -1.81
C TRP A 114 -4.63 7.83 -2.70
N LEU A 115 -4.03 7.73 -3.89
CA LEU A 115 -4.22 6.61 -4.81
C LEU A 115 -3.73 5.31 -4.15
N GLN A 116 -2.52 5.30 -3.57
CA GLN A 116 -1.97 4.14 -2.86
C GLN A 116 -2.79 3.79 -1.62
N MET A 117 -3.28 4.78 -0.86
CA MET A 117 -4.20 4.53 0.26
C MET A 117 -5.50 3.87 -0.22
N GLY A 118 -6.08 4.36 -1.32
CA GLY A 118 -7.27 3.80 -1.92
C GLY A 118 -7.08 2.33 -2.32
N GLN A 119 -5.97 2.01 -2.98
CA GLN A 119 -5.63 0.64 -3.36
C GLN A 119 -5.43 -0.26 -2.14
N CYS A 120 -4.70 0.24 -1.13
CA CYS A 120 -4.50 -0.48 0.13
C CYS A 120 -5.84 -0.82 0.82
N TYR A 121 -6.75 0.16 0.89
CA TYR A 121 -8.09 -0.06 1.47
C TYR A 121 -8.94 -1.00 0.63
N TYR A 122 -8.86 -0.90 -0.70
CA TYR A 122 -9.61 -1.75 -1.62
C TYR A 122 -9.22 -3.22 -1.45
N ASN A 123 -7.93 -3.53 -1.39
CA ASN A 123 -7.42 -4.90 -1.23
C ASN A 123 -7.86 -5.52 0.11
N ASN A 124 -7.86 -4.72 1.18
CA ASN A 124 -8.32 -5.15 2.51
C ASN A 124 -9.85 -5.10 2.68
N GLN A 125 -10.62 -5.00 1.59
CA GLN A 125 -12.09 -4.95 1.58
C GLN A 125 -12.71 -3.79 2.40
N ARG A 126 -11.94 -2.72 2.66
CA ARG A 126 -12.41 -1.49 3.32
C ARG A 126 -13.07 -0.55 2.30
N ARG A 127 -14.17 -0.97 1.69
CA ARG A 127 -14.78 -0.31 0.51
C ARG A 127 -15.07 1.18 0.70
N GLN A 128 -15.66 1.58 1.83
CA GLN A 128 -15.96 3.00 2.08
C GLN A 128 -14.69 3.84 2.24
N GLN A 129 -13.67 3.33 2.93
CA GLN A 129 -12.39 4.02 3.07
C GLN A 129 -11.66 4.12 1.74
N ALA A 130 -11.69 3.06 0.93
CA ALA A 130 -11.16 3.07 -0.43
C ALA A 130 -11.84 4.13 -1.29
N LYS A 131 -13.17 4.17 -1.28
CA LYS A 131 -13.96 5.17 -2.01
C LYS A 131 -13.56 6.59 -1.62
N GLN A 132 -13.48 6.87 -0.32
CA GLN A 132 -13.09 8.19 0.18
C GLN A 132 -11.69 8.56 -0.29
N ALA A 133 -10.73 7.65 -0.20
CA ALA A 133 -9.35 7.90 -0.64
C ALA A 133 -9.27 8.19 -2.16
N PHE A 134 -9.94 7.39 -3.00
CA PHE A 134 -9.97 7.66 -4.44
C PHE A 134 -10.69 8.96 -4.80
N GLN A 135 -11.72 9.36 -4.03
CA GLN A 135 -12.37 10.66 -4.22
C GLN A 135 -11.45 11.83 -3.86
N GLN A 136 -10.61 11.70 -2.81
CA GLN A 136 -9.60 12.70 -2.49
C GLN A 136 -8.54 12.80 -3.59
N ALA A 137 -8.02 11.67 -4.07
CA ALA A 137 -7.09 11.62 -5.20
C ALA A 137 -7.69 12.29 -6.44
N LEU A 138 -8.94 11.96 -6.80
CA LEU A 138 -9.62 12.55 -7.95
C LEU A 138 -9.81 14.07 -7.82
N ALA A 139 -10.14 14.57 -6.63
CA ALA A 139 -10.28 16.00 -6.40
C ALA A 139 -8.96 16.76 -6.61
N ILE A 140 -7.85 16.18 -6.15
CA ILE A 140 -6.50 16.70 -6.38
C ILE A 140 -6.18 16.68 -7.88
N ALA A 141 -6.40 15.55 -8.54
CA ALA A 141 -6.09 15.39 -9.95
C ALA A 141 -6.84 16.38 -10.83
N ALA A 142 -8.14 16.59 -10.56
CA ALA A 142 -8.95 17.59 -11.26
C ALA A 142 -8.41 19.02 -11.07
N SER A 143 -7.90 19.36 -9.88
CA SER A 143 -7.33 20.68 -9.61
C SER A 143 -5.94 20.90 -10.23
N ALA A 144 -5.17 19.83 -10.42
CA ALA A 144 -3.78 19.86 -10.84
C ALA A 144 -3.55 19.42 -12.30
N GLY A 145 -4.60 18.99 -13.01
CA GLY A 145 -4.48 18.47 -14.37
C GLY A 145 -3.74 17.13 -14.45
N ILE A 146 -3.77 16.33 -13.38
CA ILE A 146 -3.16 15.00 -13.32
C ILE A 146 -4.12 14.00 -13.96
N ASP A 147 -3.58 13.01 -14.67
CA ASP A 147 -4.35 11.88 -15.19
C ASP A 147 -4.87 11.00 -14.03
N ALA A 148 -6.18 10.75 -14.03
CA ALA A 148 -6.89 10.08 -12.93
C ALA A 148 -7.63 8.81 -13.38
N ASP A 149 -7.24 8.23 -14.51
CA ASP A 149 -7.85 7.00 -15.06
C ASP A 149 -7.91 5.87 -14.03
N ASP A 150 -6.84 5.69 -13.23
CA ASP A 150 -6.82 4.69 -12.14
C ASP A 150 -7.90 4.97 -11.09
N CYS A 151 -8.08 6.24 -10.69
CA CYS A 151 -9.12 6.61 -9.72
C CYS A 151 -10.52 6.32 -10.26
N HIS A 152 -10.77 6.66 -11.52
CA HIS A 152 -12.04 6.36 -12.19
C HIS A 152 -12.31 4.86 -12.25
N TYR A 153 -11.29 4.06 -12.58
CA TYR A 153 -11.37 2.60 -12.62
C TYR A 153 -11.78 2.00 -11.27
N PHE A 154 -11.12 2.41 -10.18
CA PHE A 154 -11.44 1.87 -8.86
C PHE A 154 -12.80 2.37 -8.33
N LEU A 155 -13.15 3.63 -8.57
CA LEU A 155 -14.45 4.17 -8.17
C LEU A 155 -15.59 3.44 -8.86
N ASP A 156 -15.50 3.19 -10.17
CA ASP A 156 -16.51 2.42 -10.90
C ASP A 156 -16.67 1.01 -10.31
N LYS A 157 -15.57 0.31 -10.01
CA LYS A 157 -15.61 -1.02 -9.36
C LYS A 157 -16.27 -1.01 -7.99
N ILE A 158 -16.15 0.08 -7.24
CA ILE A 158 -16.75 0.21 -5.91
C ILE A 158 -18.24 0.56 -6.02
N GLU A 159 -18.60 1.48 -6.91
CA GLU A 159 -19.97 1.99 -7.07
C GLU A 159 -20.86 1.02 -7.87
N ASN A 160 -20.30 0.34 -8.85
CA ASN A 160 -20.96 -0.62 -9.74
C ASN A 160 -20.33 -2.02 -9.60
N PRO A 161 -20.37 -2.65 -8.42
CA PRO A 161 -19.68 -3.92 -8.22
C PRO A 161 -20.37 -5.04 -9.00
N MET A 162 -19.59 -5.76 -9.81
CA MET A 162 -20.07 -6.97 -10.50
C MET A 162 -20.33 -8.14 -9.56
N LEU A 163 -19.69 -8.13 -8.38
CA LEU A 163 -19.79 -9.18 -7.37
C LEU A 163 -20.44 -8.64 -6.09
N LYS A 164 -21.28 -9.46 -5.48
CA LYS A 164 -21.78 -9.22 -4.12
C LYS A 164 -20.64 -9.35 -3.13
N TYR A 165 -20.65 -8.51 -2.11
CA TYR A 165 -19.75 -8.56 -0.96
C TYR A 165 -20.57 -8.66 0.33
N ASP A 166 -19.94 -9.06 1.42
CA ASP A 166 -20.64 -9.20 2.69
C ASP A 166 -20.75 -7.83 3.38
N PRO A 167 -21.96 -7.33 3.72
CA PRO A 167 -22.11 -6.05 4.42
C PRO A 167 -21.37 -5.94 5.75
N VAL A 168 -20.95 -7.07 6.34
CA VAL A 168 -20.08 -7.06 7.53
C VAL A 168 -18.74 -6.36 7.27
N GLU A 169 -18.27 -6.30 6.03
CA GLU A 169 -17.04 -5.58 5.63
C GLU A 169 -17.15 -4.06 5.90
N ASP A 170 -18.36 -3.51 5.98
CA ASP A 170 -18.62 -2.11 6.33
C ASP A 170 -18.86 -1.90 7.84
N SER A 171 -18.89 -2.99 8.63
CA SER A 171 -19.13 -2.90 10.08
C SER A 171 -17.92 -2.34 10.82
N LYS A 172 -18.16 -1.64 11.92
CA LYS A 172 -17.10 -1.09 12.77
C LYS A 172 -16.19 -2.20 13.29
N GLU A 173 -16.79 -3.31 13.72
CA GLU A 173 -16.11 -4.47 14.28
C GLU A 173 -15.12 -5.08 13.28
N TYR A 174 -15.51 -5.18 12.00
CA TYR A 174 -14.62 -5.64 10.94
C TYR A 174 -13.47 -4.67 10.70
N LEU A 175 -13.76 -3.37 10.57
CA LEU A 175 -12.76 -2.35 10.25
C LEU A 175 -11.70 -2.17 11.35
N GLU A 176 -12.06 -2.45 12.60
CA GLU A 176 -11.16 -2.41 13.76
C GLU A 176 -10.13 -3.54 13.75
N VAL A 177 -10.49 -4.72 13.24
CA VAL A 177 -9.63 -5.93 13.32
C VAL A 177 -8.95 -6.29 12.01
N ILE A 178 -9.44 -5.79 10.86
CA ILE A 178 -9.02 -6.32 9.55
C ILE A 178 -7.52 -6.19 9.27
N ASP A 179 -6.82 -5.16 9.79
CA ASP A 179 -5.36 -5.08 9.59
C ASP A 179 -4.62 -6.20 10.32
N GLU A 180 -5.05 -6.57 11.54
CA GLU A 180 -4.48 -7.69 12.29
C GLU A 180 -4.86 -9.03 11.62
N VAL A 181 -6.08 -9.13 11.09
CA VAL A 181 -6.54 -10.31 10.34
C VAL A 181 -5.69 -10.52 9.08
N GLU A 182 -5.46 -9.48 8.27
CA GLU A 182 -4.61 -9.57 7.08
C GLU A 182 -3.16 -9.90 7.44
N GLN A 183 -2.64 -9.38 8.56
CA GLN A 183 -1.33 -9.77 9.06
C GLN A 183 -1.27 -11.26 9.42
N LYS A 184 -2.25 -11.78 10.18
CA LYS A 184 -2.33 -13.21 10.52
C LYS A 184 -2.46 -14.09 9.27
N LEU A 185 -3.27 -13.66 8.31
CA LEU A 185 -3.42 -14.33 7.02
C LEU A 185 -2.11 -14.41 6.24
N TYR A 186 -1.40 -13.29 6.14
CA TYR A 186 -0.11 -13.25 5.47
C TYR A 186 0.87 -14.22 6.16
N GLU A 187 1.01 -14.16 7.48
CA GLU A 187 1.93 -15.05 8.21
C GLU A 187 1.58 -16.54 8.06
N GLN A 188 0.29 -16.87 7.99
CA GLN A 188 -0.18 -18.24 7.77
C GLN A 188 0.09 -18.74 6.34
N LEU A 189 -0.03 -17.87 5.33
CA LEU A 189 -0.05 -18.27 3.91
C LEU A 189 1.18 -17.83 3.10
N LYS A 190 2.13 -17.07 3.67
CA LYS A 190 3.29 -16.51 2.95
C LYS A 190 4.17 -17.52 2.22
N ASP A 191 4.22 -18.75 2.71
CA ASP A 191 5.01 -19.85 2.12
C ASP A 191 4.15 -20.79 1.25
N GLU A 192 2.84 -20.55 1.16
CA GLU A 192 1.94 -21.32 0.30
C GLU A 192 2.06 -20.90 -1.17
N PRO A 193 2.15 -21.86 -2.10
CA PRO A 193 2.14 -21.55 -3.52
C PRO A 193 0.81 -20.95 -3.99
N ARG A 194 0.88 -19.80 -4.69
CA ARG A 194 -0.27 -19.08 -5.24
C ARG A 194 -0.66 -19.62 -6.62
N PHE A 195 -1.28 -20.81 -6.64
CA PHE A 195 -1.81 -21.43 -7.86
C PHE A 195 -3.35 -21.41 -7.89
N MET A 196 -3.93 -21.97 -8.96
CA MET A 196 -5.36 -22.26 -9.12
C MET A 196 -5.96 -22.82 -7.82
N GLY A 197 -6.97 -22.14 -7.29
CA GLY A 197 -7.71 -22.47 -6.08
C GLY A 197 -7.18 -21.82 -4.80
N PHE A 198 -6.12 -21.02 -4.88
CA PHE A 198 -5.56 -20.31 -3.71
C PHE A 198 -6.60 -19.38 -3.07
N CYS A 199 -7.48 -18.75 -3.87
CA CYS A 199 -8.51 -17.86 -3.33
C CYS A 199 -9.41 -18.57 -2.30
N PHE A 200 -9.75 -19.83 -2.51
CA PHE A 200 -10.58 -20.60 -1.59
C PHE A 200 -9.86 -20.90 -0.27
N ARG A 201 -8.54 -21.13 -0.31
CA ARG A 201 -7.71 -21.31 0.89
C ARG A 201 -7.63 -20.00 1.67
N TYR A 202 -7.32 -18.91 0.98
CA TYR A 202 -7.28 -17.57 1.56
C TYR A 202 -8.62 -17.21 2.23
N TRP A 203 -9.76 -17.42 1.54
CA TRP A 203 -11.07 -17.12 2.12
C TRP A 203 -11.46 -18.03 3.28
N ALA A 204 -11.09 -19.31 3.23
CA ALA A 204 -11.34 -20.22 4.35
C ALA A 204 -10.56 -19.77 5.60
N ALA A 205 -9.26 -19.49 5.45
CA ALA A 205 -8.43 -18.98 6.53
C ALA A 205 -8.96 -17.63 7.05
N LYS A 206 -9.36 -16.71 6.15
CA LYS A 206 -9.87 -15.39 6.52
C LYS A 206 -11.14 -15.48 7.34
N ARG A 207 -12.07 -16.35 6.93
CA ARG A 207 -13.29 -16.62 7.68
C ARG A 207 -12.96 -17.19 9.07
N ASP A 208 -12.05 -18.14 9.15
CA ASP A 208 -11.71 -18.81 10.40
C ASP A 208 -11.05 -17.82 11.39
N ILE A 209 -10.13 -16.97 10.92
CA ILE A 209 -9.52 -15.91 11.74
C ILE A 209 -10.57 -14.88 12.16
N LEU A 210 -11.44 -14.40 11.25
CA LEU A 210 -12.50 -13.45 11.59
C LEU A 210 -13.47 -14.02 12.64
N ALA A 211 -13.73 -15.33 12.63
CA ALA A 211 -14.57 -15.99 13.61
C ALA A 211 -13.98 -15.94 15.03
N GLU A 212 -12.64 -15.88 15.19
CA GLU A 212 -11.98 -15.68 16.49
C GLU A 212 -12.34 -14.32 17.11
N TYR A 213 -12.66 -13.32 16.28
CA TYR A 213 -13.15 -12.00 16.70
C TYR A 213 -14.68 -11.94 16.81
N GLY A 214 -15.38 -13.07 16.66
CA GLY A 214 -16.85 -13.13 16.66
C GLY A 214 -17.50 -12.64 15.37
N ILE A 215 -16.73 -12.45 14.29
CA ILE A 215 -17.22 -11.93 13.02
C ILE A 215 -17.56 -13.10 12.08
N GLN A 216 -18.84 -13.22 11.74
CA GLN A 216 -19.31 -14.22 10.76
C GLN A 216 -19.26 -13.63 9.36
N TRP A 217 -18.13 -13.81 8.67
CA TRP A 217 -17.93 -13.31 7.31
C TRP A 217 -18.22 -14.38 6.24
N ARG A 218 -18.93 -13.98 5.18
CA ARG A 218 -19.24 -14.82 4.02
C ARG A 218 -18.30 -14.50 2.87
N SER A 219 -17.60 -15.53 2.40
CA SER A 219 -16.64 -15.38 1.31
C SER A 219 -17.30 -14.97 -0.02
N PRO A 220 -16.52 -14.38 -0.96
CA PRO A 220 -17.00 -14.09 -2.31
C PRO A 220 -17.62 -15.31 -3.00
N GLY A 221 -17.03 -16.50 -2.86
CA GLY A 221 -17.58 -17.75 -3.37
C GLY A 221 -18.95 -18.12 -2.78
N THR A 222 -19.16 -17.85 -1.50
CA THR A 222 -20.46 -18.08 -0.83
C THR A 222 -21.52 -17.08 -1.28
N MET A 223 -21.11 -15.81 -1.44
CA MET A 223 -22.01 -14.71 -1.83
C MET A 223 -22.38 -14.76 -3.32
N ASN A 224 -21.54 -15.37 -4.16
CA ASN A 224 -21.67 -15.39 -5.62
C ASN A 224 -21.57 -16.82 -6.16
N PRO A 225 -22.51 -17.73 -5.83
CA PRO A 225 -22.39 -19.17 -6.15
C PRO A 225 -22.46 -19.52 -7.64
N ARG A 226 -22.73 -18.54 -8.52
CA ARG A 226 -22.76 -18.71 -9.99
C ARG A 226 -21.50 -18.21 -10.68
N VAL A 227 -20.56 -17.67 -9.91
CA VAL A 227 -19.27 -17.20 -10.42
C VAL A 227 -18.24 -18.29 -10.16
N ILE A 228 -17.50 -18.65 -11.20
CA ILE A 228 -16.35 -19.53 -11.06
C ILE A 228 -15.18 -18.65 -10.62
N PHE A 229 -14.70 -18.90 -9.41
CA PHE A 229 -13.51 -18.27 -8.86
C PHE A 229 -12.33 -19.21 -8.98
N ASP A 230 -11.15 -18.62 -9.09
CA ASP A 230 -9.88 -19.32 -9.07
C ASP A 230 -8.79 -18.49 -8.37
#